data_AF-A0A931T3N4-F1
#
_entry.id   AF-A0A931T3N4-F1
#
_cell.length_a   1.000
_cell.length_b   1.000
_cell.length_c   1.000
_cell.angle_alpha   90.00
_cell.angle_beta   90.00
_cell.angle_gamma   90.00
#
_symmetry.space_group_name_H-M   'P 1'
#
loop_
_entity.id
_entity.type
_entity.pdbx_description
1 polymer ?
#
loop_
_entity_poly.entity_id
_entity_poly.type
_entity_poly.pdbx_seq_one_letter_code
_entity_poly.pdbx_strand_id
1 'polypeptide(L)'
;MSFPPHIARVLDEYGISAATKAALLDAYFQMGAHSLEAFSDLCESFPTPSAIEPGDLGRLREVAVERYLGAMHSKWLRGQPTPSFFAPRSAQGRANGLSAPLGLIAAEGDCELAEAVRLQTESIIGAGQPVPRGLLLMSRNGHYGGRDDTVSFDLVCESLADAIAVGNAAGRQHTAPGSIGETSGTHDGIAKLALLWEIQPNAWKPQGERNRAIAKIWRRNRNWHVVTMVAAIRWLQRAGAVIYVLRGQALQATHEVNPREPVTAALVAMHDRTVATVAAGLGGFLREPTVGEGRAVADSGLMNAGLSKYVAANGVTAAMWRADIPGSDEMGDGTTTFPTPAN
;
A
#
# COMPACT_ATOMS: atom_id res chain seq x y z
N MET A 1 -9.90 -8.28 22.60
CA MET A 1 -10.48 -8.90 21.39
C MET A 1 -10.17 -10.39 21.43
N SER A 2 -10.94 -11.23 20.75
CA SER A 2 -10.74 -12.69 20.74
C SER A 2 -10.82 -13.23 19.32
N PHE A 3 -10.30 -14.44 19.09
CA PHE A 3 -10.56 -15.16 17.84
C PHE A 3 -12.07 -15.34 17.60
N PRO A 4 -12.49 -15.42 16.33
CA PRO A 4 -13.82 -15.93 15.99
C PRO A 4 -14.06 -17.30 16.65
N PRO A 5 -15.28 -17.60 17.15
CA PRO A 5 -15.55 -18.79 17.97
C PRO A 5 -15.12 -20.12 17.32
N HIS A 6 -15.22 -20.24 16.00
CA HIS A 6 -14.80 -21.45 15.29
C HIS A 6 -13.27 -21.65 15.29
N ILE A 7 -12.48 -20.57 15.19
CA ILE A 7 -11.01 -20.65 15.28
C ILE A 7 -10.59 -20.97 16.71
N ALA A 8 -11.18 -20.28 17.69
CA ALA A 8 -10.89 -20.53 19.10
C ALA A 8 -11.09 -22.01 19.47
N ARG A 9 -12.21 -22.60 19.03
CA ARG A 9 -12.52 -24.01 19.26
C ARG A 9 -11.45 -24.96 18.68
N VAL A 10 -11.02 -24.74 17.44
CA VAL A 10 -9.97 -25.55 16.82
C VAL A 10 -8.66 -25.43 17.60
N LEU A 11 -8.27 -24.22 18.00
CA LEU A 11 -7.05 -24.02 18.80
C LEU A 11 -7.16 -24.67 20.20
N ASP A 12 -8.36 -24.72 20.79
CA ASP A 12 -8.62 -25.46 22.04
C ASP A 12 -8.52 -26.98 21.83
N GLU A 13 -9.10 -27.52 20.76
CA GLU A 13 -9.06 -28.94 20.40
C GLU A 13 -7.63 -29.45 20.20
N TYR A 14 -6.76 -28.65 19.60
CA TYR A 14 -5.34 -28.97 19.41
C TYR A 14 -4.46 -28.68 20.64
N GLY A 15 -5.06 -28.28 21.76
CA GLY A 15 -4.34 -28.05 23.02
C GLY A 15 -3.37 -26.88 22.98
N ILE A 16 -3.60 -25.88 22.10
CA ILE A 16 -2.72 -24.71 22.01
C ILE A 16 -2.84 -23.90 23.32
N SER A 17 -1.70 -23.53 23.91
CA SER A 17 -1.67 -22.79 25.17
C SER A 17 -2.30 -21.39 25.03
N ALA A 18 -2.79 -20.84 26.15
CA ALA A 18 -3.36 -19.49 26.15
C ALA A 18 -2.32 -18.41 25.75
N ALA A 19 -1.06 -18.60 26.12
CA ALA A 19 0.04 -17.69 25.76
C ALA A 19 0.31 -17.73 24.24
N THR A 20 0.37 -18.93 23.65
CA THR A 20 0.56 -19.11 22.21
C THR A 20 -0.64 -18.56 21.43
N LYS A 21 -1.88 -18.76 21.91
CA LYS A 21 -3.09 -18.14 21.33
C LYS A 21 -3.03 -16.62 21.35
N ALA A 22 -2.57 -16.00 22.44
CA ALA A 22 -2.46 -14.56 22.52
C ALA A 22 -1.46 -14.00 21.50
N ALA A 23 -0.28 -14.61 21.39
CA ALA A 23 0.72 -14.22 20.41
C ALA A 23 0.27 -14.47 18.96
N LEU A 24 -0.42 -15.59 18.69
CA LEU A 24 -1.03 -15.86 17.38
C LEU A 24 -2.17 -14.90 17.06
N LEU A 25 -2.95 -14.48 18.05
CA LEU A 25 -4.05 -13.54 17.87
C LEU A 25 -3.53 -12.17 17.44
N ASP A 26 -2.40 -11.73 17.99
CA ASP A 26 -1.72 -10.52 17.52
C ASP A 26 -1.31 -10.65 16.05
N ALA A 27 -0.69 -11.77 15.66
CA ALA A 27 -0.34 -12.01 14.26
C ALA A 27 -1.58 -12.09 13.34
N TYR A 28 -2.68 -12.66 13.85
CA TYR A 28 -3.95 -12.75 13.13
C TYR A 28 -4.61 -11.40 12.89
N PHE A 29 -4.58 -10.49 13.87
CA PHE A 29 -5.06 -9.13 13.63
C PHE A 29 -4.20 -8.36 12.63
N GLN A 30 -2.92 -8.71 12.53
CA GLN A 30 -1.99 -8.05 11.62
C GLN A 30 -2.09 -8.59 10.19
N MET A 31 -2.17 -9.91 9.99
CA MET A 31 -2.03 -10.56 8.67
C MET A 31 -3.24 -11.42 8.26
N GLY A 32 -4.30 -11.41 9.06
CA GLY A 32 -5.51 -12.17 8.79
C GLY A 32 -5.26 -13.68 8.70
N ALA A 33 -5.98 -14.35 7.80
CA ALA A 33 -5.95 -15.81 7.64
C ALA A 33 -4.58 -16.37 7.25
N HIS A 34 -3.71 -15.57 6.62
CA HIS A 34 -2.36 -16.01 6.26
C HIS A 34 -1.52 -16.39 7.48
N SER A 35 -1.77 -15.74 8.63
CA SER A 35 -1.13 -16.12 9.90
C SER A 35 -1.57 -17.51 10.38
N LEU A 36 -2.83 -17.91 10.13
CA LEU A 36 -3.35 -19.22 10.54
C LEU A 36 -2.86 -20.33 9.61
N GLU A 37 -2.76 -20.05 8.32
CA GLU A 37 -2.15 -20.98 7.36
C GLU A 37 -0.66 -21.20 7.68
N ALA A 38 0.09 -20.13 7.91
CA ALA A 38 1.48 -20.22 8.33
C ALA A 38 1.64 -20.93 9.68
N PHE A 39 0.68 -20.77 10.59
CA PHE A 39 0.67 -21.48 11.86
C PHE A 39 0.40 -22.97 11.67
N SER A 40 -0.50 -23.33 10.74
CA SER A 40 -0.73 -24.73 10.35
C SER A 40 0.55 -25.37 9.81
N ASP A 41 1.26 -24.69 8.92
CA ASP A 41 2.55 -25.17 8.38
C ASP A 41 3.59 -25.33 9.51
N LEU A 42 3.61 -24.41 10.48
CA LEU A 42 4.48 -24.50 11.66
C LEU A 42 4.12 -25.71 12.53
N CYS A 43 2.83 -26.01 12.72
CA CYS A 43 2.38 -27.17 13.50
C CYS A 43 2.93 -28.50 12.95
N GLU A 44 3.12 -28.62 11.64
CA GLU A 44 3.69 -29.82 11.01
C GLU A 44 5.16 -30.05 11.40
N SER A 45 5.85 -29.01 11.89
CA SER A 45 7.25 -29.09 12.34
C SER A 45 7.38 -29.58 13.79
N PHE A 46 6.28 -29.78 14.52
CA PHE A 46 6.28 -30.21 15.91
C PHE A 46 5.62 -31.58 16.07
N PRO A 47 6.07 -32.41 17.05
CA PRO A 47 5.44 -33.71 17.31
C PRO A 47 3.95 -33.60 17.68
N THR A 48 3.57 -32.51 18.35
CA THR A 48 2.18 -32.16 18.65
C THR A 48 2.01 -30.64 18.60
N PRO A 49 0.87 -30.11 18.13
CA PRO A 49 0.62 -28.66 18.12
C PRO A 49 0.67 -28.02 19.51
N SER A 50 0.32 -28.76 20.56
CA SER A 50 0.39 -28.29 21.96
C SER A 50 1.81 -27.99 22.45
N ALA A 51 2.85 -28.44 21.75
CA ALA A 51 4.24 -28.19 22.09
C ALA A 51 4.76 -26.83 21.59
N ILE A 52 3.95 -26.07 20.82
CA ILE A 52 4.35 -24.79 20.26
C ILE A 52 4.25 -23.70 21.32
N GLU A 53 5.37 -23.03 21.55
CA GLU A 53 5.48 -21.93 22.49
C GLU A 53 5.44 -20.58 21.76
N PRO A 54 5.14 -19.46 22.47
CA PRO A 54 5.10 -18.13 21.85
C PRO A 54 6.40 -17.75 21.13
N GLY A 55 7.55 -18.24 21.60
CA GLY A 55 8.86 -18.00 20.98
C GLY A 55 9.01 -18.63 19.60
N ASP A 56 8.31 -19.72 19.32
CA ASP A 56 8.37 -20.43 18.03
C ASP A 56 7.64 -19.67 16.91
N LEU A 57 6.75 -18.74 17.29
CA LEU A 57 6.00 -17.89 16.35
C LEU A 57 6.86 -16.80 15.70
N GLY A 58 8.13 -16.67 16.08
CA GLY A 58 9.04 -15.65 15.55
C GLY A 58 9.18 -15.66 14.02
N ARG A 59 8.96 -16.83 13.38
CA ARG A 59 9.04 -16.99 11.92
C ARG A 59 7.69 -16.95 11.20
N LEU A 60 6.59 -16.83 11.95
CA LEU A 60 5.23 -16.93 11.39
C LEU A 60 5.00 -15.94 10.24
N ARG A 61 5.52 -14.72 10.41
CA ARG A 61 5.44 -13.66 9.40
C ARG A 61 6.20 -14.02 8.13
N GLU A 62 7.43 -14.52 8.25
CA GLU A 62 8.26 -14.91 7.10
C GLU A 62 7.55 -16.00 6.29
N VAL A 63 7.04 -17.03 6.96
CA VAL A 63 6.30 -18.13 6.32
C VAL A 63 5.03 -17.61 5.64
N ALA A 64 4.26 -16.75 6.30
CA ALA A 64 3.04 -16.16 5.72
C ALA A 64 3.34 -15.34 4.46
N VAL A 65 4.41 -14.53 4.49
CA VAL A 65 4.84 -13.71 3.36
C VAL A 65 5.32 -14.57 2.19
N GLU A 66 6.18 -15.56 2.45
CA GLU A 66 6.68 -16.47 1.43
C GLU A 66 5.56 -17.25 0.75
N ARG A 67 4.64 -17.81 1.55
CA ARG A 67 3.46 -18.53 1.06
C ARG A 67 2.56 -17.64 0.21
N TYR A 68 2.25 -16.45 0.70
CA TYR A 68 1.41 -15.51 -0.03
C TYR A 68 2.06 -15.08 -1.34
N LEU A 69 3.32 -14.65 -1.32
CA LEU A 69 4.04 -14.24 -2.53
C LEU A 69 4.18 -15.39 -3.52
N GLY A 70 4.52 -16.61 -3.06
CA GLY A 70 4.58 -17.80 -3.92
C GLY A 70 3.27 -18.10 -4.62
N ALA A 71 2.14 -17.90 -3.93
CA ALA A 71 0.81 -18.16 -4.49
C ALA A 71 0.28 -17.02 -5.40
N MET A 72 0.64 -15.76 -5.13
CA MET A 72 0.05 -14.60 -5.80
C MET A 72 0.93 -14.00 -6.91
N HIS A 73 2.25 -14.04 -6.79
CA HIS A 73 3.16 -13.32 -7.68
C HIS A 73 3.00 -13.69 -9.16
N SER A 74 2.91 -14.99 -9.48
CA SER A 74 2.67 -15.44 -10.86
C SER A 74 1.29 -15.05 -11.39
N LYS A 75 0.30 -14.87 -10.52
CA LYS A 75 -1.05 -14.41 -10.90
C LYS A 75 -1.01 -12.93 -11.27
N TRP A 76 -0.30 -12.12 -10.48
CA TRP A 76 -0.11 -10.70 -10.79
C TRP A 76 0.63 -10.49 -12.11
N LEU A 77 1.66 -11.28 -12.40
CA LEU A 77 2.35 -11.27 -13.70
C LEU A 77 1.41 -11.58 -14.88
N ARG A 78 0.30 -12.29 -14.64
CA ARG A 78 -0.73 -12.59 -15.66
C ARG A 78 -1.90 -11.60 -15.63
N GLY A 79 -1.77 -10.48 -14.92
CA GLY A 79 -2.84 -9.49 -14.80
C GLY A 79 -4.04 -9.93 -13.94
N GLN A 80 -3.90 -11.00 -13.14
CA GLN A 80 -5.01 -11.54 -12.34
C GLN A 80 -5.09 -10.85 -10.97
N PRO A 81 -6.24 -10.25 -10.59
CA PRO A 81 -6.46 -9.76 -9.23
C PRO A 81 -6.40 -10.89 -8.20
N THR A 82 -5.88 -10.59 -7.01
CA THR A 82 -5.81 -11.54 -5.90
C THR A 82 -6.38 -10.92 -4.63
N PRO A 83 -6.75 -11.73 -3.61
CA PRO A 83 -6.99 -11.19 -2.28
C PRO A 83 -5.78 -10.39 -1.77
N SER A 84 -6.01 -9.28 -1.08
CA SER A 84 -4.96 -8.50 -0.42
C SER A 84 -4.47 -9.16 0.86
N PHE A 85 -3.19 -8.97 1.17
CA PHE A 85 -2.56 -9.55 2.37
C PHE A 85 -3.14 -9.03 3.69
N PHE A 86 -3.50 -7.74 3.75
CA PHE A 86 -3.96 -7.06 4.97
C PHE A 86 -5.48 -6.82 5.04
N ALA A 87 -6.28 -7.44 4.16
CA ALA A 87 -7.73 -7.18 4.11
C ALA A 87 -8.51 -7.85 5.26
N PRO A 88 -9.53 -7.17 5.82
CA PRO A 88 -10.43 -7.78 6.79
C PRO A 88 -11.28 -8.86 6.10
N ARG A 89 -11.59 -9.95 6.82
CA ARG A 89 -12.30 -11.11 6.25
C ARG A 89 -13.67 -10.76 5.65
N SER A 90 -14.36 -9.77 6.20
CA SER A 90 -15.63 -9.24 5.67
C SER A 90 -15.50 -8.68 4.24
N ALA A 91 -14.29 -8.29 3.84
CA ALA A 91 -13.97 -7.76 2.52
C ALA A 91 -13.32 -8.79 1.58
N GLN A 92 -13.04 -10.02 2.03
CA GLN A 92 -12.37 -11.03 1.21
C GLN A 92 -13.22 -11.37 -0.04
N GLY A 93 -12.61 -11.26 -1.22
CA GLY A 93 -13.28 -11.51 -2.51
C GLY A 93 -14.17 -10.37 -2.99
N ARG A 94 -14.33 -9.29 -2.21
CA ARG A 94 -14.96 -8.04 -2.65
C ARG A 94 -13.90 -7.13 -3.26
N ALA A 95 -14.32 -6.16 -4.08
CA ALA A 95 -13.48 -5.06 -4.59
C ALA A 95 -12.48 -4.51 -3.56
N ASN A 96 -13.00 -4.33 -2.34
CA ASN A 96 -12.33 -3.70 -1.21
C ASN A 96 -11.38 -4.65 -0.44
N GLY A 97 -11.15 -5.86 -0.93
CA GLY A 97 -10.16 -6.79 -0.38
C GLY A 97 -9.26 -7.39 -1.45
N LEU A 98 -9.12 -6.70 -2.59
CA LEU A 98 -8.34 -7.14 -3.73
C LEU A 98 -7.11 -6.26 -3.96
N SER A 99 -6.03 -6.92 -4.35
CA SER A 99 -4.86 -6.33 -4.99
C SER A 99 -4.95 -6.62 -6.48
N ALA A 100 -5.20 -5.57 -7.26
CA ALA A 100 -5.34 -5.62 -8.70
C ALA A 100 -4.02 -5.21 -9.37
N PRO A 101 -3.42 -6.07 -10.21
CA PRO A 101 -2.25 -5.66 -10.99
C PRO A 101 -2.65 -4.61 -12.04
N LEU A 102 -1.93 -3.49 -12.05
CA LEU A 102 -2.02 -2.43 -13.06
C LEU A 102 -1.05 -2.68 -14.24
N GLY A 103 -0.23 -3.72 -14.13
CA GLY A 103 0.72 -4.16 -15.15
C GLY A 103 2.17 -4.17 -14.65
N LEU A 104 3.05 -4.77 -15.44
CA LEU A 104 4.47 -4.77 -15.19
C LEU A 104 5.12 -3.48 -15.72
N ILE A 105 5.85 -2.78 -14.85
CA ILE A 105 6.81 -1.75 -15.28
C ILE A 105 8.04 -2.49 -15.83
N ALA A 106 7.93 -2.95 -17.07
CA ALA A 106 8.97 -3.63 -17.85
C ALA A 106 9.66 -2.65 -18.80
N ALA A 107 10.63 -3.13 -19.59
CA ALA A 107 11.22 -2.31 -20.65
C ALA A 107 10.21 -1.99 -21.77
N GLU A 108 9.27 -2.90 -22.07
CA GLU A 108 8.24 -2.74 -23.11
C GLU A 108 6.97 -3.57 -22.78
N GLY A 109 5.78 -2.96 -22.93
CA GLY A 109 4.62 -3.62 -23.56
C GLY A 109 3.76 -4.61 -22.77
N ASP A 110 3.43 -4.38 -21.50
CA ASP A 110 2.54 -5.29 -20.73
C ASP A 110 1.10 -4.74 -20.51
N CYS A 111 0.96 -3.44 -20.31
CA CYS A 111 -0.33 -2.77 -20.10
C CYS A 111 -0.22 -1.28 -20.45
N GLU A 112 -1.27 -0.70 -21.04
CA GLU A 112 -1.30 0.72 -21.44
C GLU A 112 -1.01 1.67 -20.26
N LEU A 113 -1.58 1.40 -19.08
CA LEU A 113 -1.33 2.22 -17.89
C LEU A 113 0.12 2.08 -17.39
N ALA A 114 0.62 0.85 -17.29
CA ALA A 114 1.99 0.59 -16.83
C ALA A 114 3.02 1.22 -17.77
N GLU A 115 2.80 1.13 -19.08
CA GLU A 115 3.65 1.74 -20.10
C GLU A 115 3.65 3.27 -20.02
N ALA A 116 2.47 3.89 -19.87
CA ALA A 116 2.38 5.34 -19.69
C ALA A 116 3.06 5.81 -18.40
N VAL A 117 2.87 5.07 -17.29
CA VAL A 117 3.55 5.34 -16.02
C VAL A 117 5.06 5.25 -16.19
N ARG A 118 5.56 4.24 -16.91
CA ARG A 118 6.98 4.05 -17.21
C ARG A 118 7.55 5.22 -17.99
N LEU A 119 6.95 5.57 -19.13
CA LEU A 119 7.40 6.66 -20.01
C LEU A 119 7.40 8.01 -19.29
N GLN A 120 6.36 8.30 -18.51
CA GLN A 120 6.29 9.53 -17.73
C GLN A 120 7.31 9.55 -16.60
N THR A 121 7.48 8.42 -15.90
CA THR A 121 8.53 8.29 -14.90
C THR A 121 9.89 8.59 -15.49
N GLU A 122 10.21 7.98 -16.65
CA GLU A 122 11.47 8.18 -17.36
C GLU A 122 11.71 9.66 -17.70
N SER A 123 10.68 10.34 -18.20
CA SER A 123 10.72 11.78 -18.46
C SER A 123 10.96 12.60 -17.19
N ILE A 124 10.27 12.29 -16.09
CA ILE A 124 10.35 13.01 -14.80
C ILE A 124 11.73 12.85 -14.15
N ILE A 125 12.27 11.63 -14.11
CA ILE A 125 13.55 11.37 -13.44
C ILE A 125 14.76 11.79 -14.28
N GLY A 126 14.56 12.00 -15.58
CA GLY A 126 15.58 12.41 -16.52
C GLY A 126 16.52 11.28 -16.97
N ALA A 127 17.22 11.55 -18.07
CA ALA A 127 18.14 10.59 -18.68
C ALA A 127 19.23 10.12 -17.69
N GLY A 128 19.51 8.81 -17.70
CA GLY A 128 20.56 8.19 -16.86
C GLY A 128 20.12 7.82 -15.44
N GLN A 129 18.88 8.13 -15.04
CA GLN A 129 18.29 7.56 -13.83
C GLN A 129 17.55 6.24 -14.17
N PRO A 130 17.65 5.20 -13.33
CA PRO A 130 16.95 3.94 -13.58
C PRO A 130 15.45 4.13 -13.31
N VAL A 131 14.66 3.72 -14.29
CA VAL A 131 13.23 3.48 -14.07
C VAL A 131 13.12 2.18 -13.27
N PRO A 132 12.47 2.19 -12.10
CA PRO A 132 12.23 0.99 -11.30
C PRO A 132 11.49 -0.06 -12.13
N ARG A 133 11.82 -1.34 -11.91
CA ARG A 133 11.14 -2.47 -12.55
C ARG A 133 10.34 -3.23 -11.51
N GLY A 134 9.09 -3.53 -11.81
CA GLY A 134 8.22 -4.21 -10.85
C GLY A 134 6.77 -4.29 -11.28
N LEU A 135 6.04 -5.14 -10.57
CA LEU A 135 4.59 -5.26 -10.67
C LEU A 135 3.96 -4.07 -9.97
N LEU A 136 3.26 -3.23 -10.73
CA LEU A 136 2.46 -2.15 -10.17
C LEU A 136 1.12 -2.73 -9.73
N LEU A 137 0.79 -2.61 -8.44
CA LEU A 137 -0.46 -3.09 -7.88
C LEU A 137 -1.28 -1.92 -7.35
N MET A 138 -2.59 -1.95 -7.54
CA MET A 138 -3.54 -1.13 -6.79
C MET A 138 -4.30 -2.01 -5.82
N SER A 139 -4.19 -1.73 -4.52
CA SER A 139 -4.94 -2.45 -3.50
C SER A 139 -5.99 -1.53 -2.89
N ARG A 140 -7.21 -2.05 -2.69
CA ARG A 140 -8.23 -1.38 -1.86
C ARG A 140 -8.24 -2.03 -0.48
N ASN A 141 -8.27 -1.21 0.56
CA ASN A 141 -8.13 -1.62 1.97
C ASN A 141 -6.91 -2.52 2.23
N GLY A 142 -5.88 -2.39 1.38
CA GLY A 142 -4.65 -3.18 1.48
C GLY A 142 -3.70 -2.72 2.57
N HIS A 143 -4.09 -1.72 3.36
CA HIS A 143 -3.32 -1.21 4.48
C HIS A 143 -3.45 -2.08 5.72
N TYR A 144 -2.42 -2.00 6.57
CA TYR A 144 -2.47 -2.49 7.94
C TYR A 144 -3.77 -2.05 8.65
N GLY A 145 -4.49 -3.02 9.21
CA GLY A 145 -5.76 -2.78 9.90
C GLY A 145 -6.99 -2.70 8.97
N GLY A 146 -6.83 -2.91 7.66
CA GLY A 146 -7.96 -3.15 6.76
C GLY A 146 -8.89 -1.96 6.57
N ARG A 147 -8.35 -0.74 6.55
CA ARG A 147 -9.12 0.50 6.53
C ARG A 147 -9.94 0.62 5.25
N ASP A 148 -11.25 0.75 5.44
CA ASP A 148 -12.21 0.98 4.37
C ASP A 148 -11.86 2.25 3.57
N ASP A 149 -12.12 2.18 2.26
CA ASP A 149 -11.94 3.25 1.28
C ASP A 149 -10.50 3.74 1.05
N THR A 150 -9.52 3.06 1.67
CA THR A 150 -8.11 3.31 1.36
C THR A 150 -7.70 2.65 0.05
N VAL A 151 -6.85 3.34 -0.69
CA VAL A 151 -6.18 2.82 -1.87
C VAL A 151 -4.67 2.86 -1.65
N SER A 152 -3.94 1.85 -2.11
CA SER A 152 -2.47 1.87 -2.17
C SER A 152 -2.01 1.50 -3.57
N PHE A 153 -0.98 2.19 -4.05
CA PHE A 153 -0.31 1.93 -5.30
C PHE A 153 1.10 1.43 -4.97
N ASP A 154 1.27 0.12 -5.03
CA ASP A 154 2.47 -0.59 -4.59
C ASP A 154 3.35 -0.96 -5.78
N LEU A 155 4.67 -0.88 -5.62
CA LEU A 155 5.63 -1.42 -6.57
C LEU A 155 6.29 -2.68 -6.01
N VAL A 156 5.73 -3.84 -6.33
CA VAL A 156 6.28 -5.16 -5.96
C VAL A 156 7.41 -5.55 -6.90
N CYS A 157 8.47 -6.14 -6.36
CA CYS A 157 9.61 -6.57 -7.18
C CYS A 157 9.17 -7.54 -8.30
N GLU A 158 9.72 -7.34 -9.50
CA GLU A 158 9.47 -8.20 -10.67
C GLU A 158 9.88 -9.66 -10.42
N SER A 159 10.99 -9.90 -9.73
CA SER A 159 11.42 -11.24 -9.33
C SER A 159 10.75 -11.66 -8.04
N LEU A 160 10.18 -12.87 -8.00
CA LEU A 160 9.64 -13.47 -6.78
C LEU A 160 10.71 -13.55 -5.68
N ALA A 161 11.96 -13.87 -6.03
CA ALA A 161 13.04 -13.97 -5.05
C ALA A 161 13.35 -12.59 -4.42
N ASP A 162 13.37 -11.53 -5.22
CA ASP A 162 13.55 -10.16 -4.71
C ASP A 162 12.32 -9.72 -3.90
N ALA A 163 11.11 -10.07 -4.34
CA ALA A 163 9.87 -9.78 -3.62
C ALA A 163 9.85 -10.47 -2.25
N ILE A 164 10.25 -11.74 -2.16
CA ILE A 164 10.38 -12.46 -0.88
C ILE A 164 11.46 -11.82 -0.02
N ALA A 165 12.61 -11.46 -0.59
CA ALA A 165 13.69 -10.81 0.16
C ALA A 165 13.24 -9.47 0.76
N VAL A 166 12.48 -8.66 0.02
CA VAL A 166 11.84 -7.44 0.54
C VAL A 166 10.73 -7.77 1.54
N GLY A 167 9.95 -8.80 1.24
CA GLY A 167 8.96 -9.47 2.07
C GLY A 167 9.42 -9.71 3.51
N ASN A 168 10.60 -10.31 3.62
CA ASN A 168 11.23 -10.74 4.86
C ASN A 168 12.23 -9.71 5.40
N ALA A 169 12.37 -8.54 4.78
CA ALA A 169 13.29 -7.53 5.25
C ALA A 169 12.90 -7.06 6.67
N ALA A 170 13.91 -6.82 7.51
CA ALA A 170 13.68 -6.36 8.87
C ALA A 170 12.92 -5.02 8.85
N GLY A 171 11.76 -5.00 9.50
CA GLY A 171 10.86 -3.88 9.45
C GLY A 171 9.40 -4.31 9.40
N ARG A 172 8.50 -3.32 9.49
CA ARG A 172 7.08 -3.54 9.30
C ARG A 172 6.73 -3.21 7.86
N GLN A 173 6.01 -4.12 7.21
CA GLN A 173 5.26 -3.79 6.00
C GLN A 173 3.85 -3.39 6.40
N HIS A 174 3.32 -2.40 5.71
CA HIS A 174 2.03 -1.84 6.04
C HIS A 174 1.08 -1.82 4.83
N THR A 175 1.55 -2.20 3.62
CA THR A 175 0.74 -2.50 2.42
C THR A 175 1.12 -3.86 1.76
N ALA A 176 1.33 -3.96 0.45
CA ALA A 176 1.56 -5.24 -0.22
C ALA A 176 2.94 -5.84 0.13
N PRO A 177 3.02 -7.10 0.61
CA PRO A 177 4.31 -7.72 0.87
C PRO A 177 5.18 -7.78 -0.39
N GLY A 178 6.49 -7.61 -0.22
CA GLY A 178 7.44 -7.53 -1.34
C GLY A 178 7.42 -6.22 -2.13
N SER A 179 6.56 -5.26 -1.75
CA SER A 179 6.57 -3.88 -2.26
C SER A 179 7.81 -3.13 -1.77
N ILE A 180 8.46 -2.42 -2.68
CA ILE A 180 9.62 -1.56 -2.38
C ILE A 180 9.17 -0.25 -1.72
N GLY A 181 7.96 0.18 -2.07
CA GLY A 181 7.36 1.43 -1.62
C GLY A 181 6.06 1.68 -2.36
N GLU A 182 5.33 2.66 -1.89
CA GLU A 182 3.94 2.87 -2.27
C GLU A 182 3.55 4.34 -2.23
N THR A 183 2.44 4.63 -2.92
CA THR A 183 1.68 5.85 -2.74
C THR A 183 0.28 5.48 -2.27
N SER A 184 -0.20 6.11 -1.21
CA SER A 184 -1.43 5.74 -0.55
C SER A 184 -2.43 6.89 -0.48
N GLY A 185 -3.70 6.52 -0.50
CA GLY A 185 -4.84 7.39 -0.75
C GLY A 185 -6.10 6.99 0.01
N THR A 186 -7.07 7.88 0.01
CA THR A 186 -8.50 7.56 0.09
C THR A 186 -9.16 8.02 -1.22
N HIS A 187 -10.18 7.29 -1.67
CA HIS A 187 -10.88 7.61 -2.91
C HIS A 187 -12.38 7.41 -2.76
N ASP A 188 -13.12 8.50 -2.98
CA ASP A 188 -14.58 8.54 -3.08
C ASP A 188 -14.97 8.59 -4.55
N GLY A 189 -15.36 7.43 -5.08
CA GLY A 189 -15.77 7.28 -6.47
C GLY A 189 -17.12 7.93 -6.80
N ILE A 190 -17.96 8.22 -5.80
CA ILE A 190 -19.28 8.86 -5.96
C ILE A 190 -19.08 10.37 -6.07
N ALA A 191 -18.38 10.98 -5.12
CA ALA A 191 -18.09 12.41 -5.17
C ALA A 191 -17.00 12.77 -6.20
N LYS A 192 -16.32 11.76 -6.76
CA LYS A 192 -15.16 11.93 -7.66
C LYS A 192 -14.05 12.72 -6.99
N LEU A 193 -13.77 12.40 -5.73
CA LEU A 193 -12.73 13.04 -4.94
C LEU A 193 -11.71 11.99 -4.50
N ALA A 194 -10.45 12.39 -4.47
CA ALA A 194 -9.38 11.55 -3.93
C ALA A 194 -8.43 12.39 -3.08
N LEU A 195 -7.96 11.81 -1.99
CA LEU A 195 -6.94 12.39 -1.14
C LEU A 195 -5.77 11.42 -1.06
N LEU A 196 -4.69 11.74 -1.78
CA LEU A 196 -3.40 11.07 -1.62
C LEU A 196 -2.74 11.61 -0.36
N TRP A 197 -2.26 10.73 0.51
CA TRP A 197 -1.72 11.13 1.79
C TRP A 197 -0.29 10.71 1.96
N GLU A 198 0.14 9.55 1.49
CA GLU A 198 1.44 9.02 1.88
C GLU A 198 2.25 8.52 0.70
N ILE A 199 3.56 8.78 0.73
CA ILE A 199 4.56 8.23 -0.19
C ILE A 199 5.70 7.75 0.70
N GLN A 200 5.81 6.44 0.92
CA GLN A 200 6.83 5.90 1.82
C GLN A 200 7.36 4.53 1.36
N PRO A 201 8.52 4.10 1.84
CA PRO A 201 8.99 2.74 1.59
C PRO A 201 8.14 1.76 2.41
N ASN A 202 7.70 0.67 1.79
CA ASN A 202 6.80 -0.26 2.47
C ASN A 202 7.49 -0.98 3.63
N ALA A 203 8.77 -1.34 3.47
CA ALA A 203 9.56 -1.95 4.54
C ALA A 203 10.29 -0.86 5.35
N TRP A 204 9.68 -0.44 6.46
CA TRP A 204 10.28 0.54 7.37
C TRP A 204 11.11 -0.11 8.48
N LYS A 205 12.30 0.44 8.75
CA LYS A 205 13.20 -0.03 9.80
C LYS A 205 13.40 1.05 10.88
N PRO A 206 13.46 0.70 12.18
CA PRO A 206 13.88 1.64 13.22
C PRO A 206 15.26 2.25 12.91
N GLN A 207 15.46 3.50 13.33
CA GLN A 207 16.67 4.27 13.06
C GLN A 207 17.94 3.54 13.53
N GLY A 208 18.94 3.42 12.65
CA GLY A 208 20.30 2.98 13.03
C GLY A 208 20.73 1.61 12.54
N GLU A 209 19.81 0.74 12.09
CA GLU A 209 20.22 -0.54 11.51
C GLU A 209 19.93 -0.63 10.00
N ARG A 210 20.81 -1.34 9.27
CA ARG A 210 20.76 -1.38 7.79
C ARG A 210 20.05 -2.65 7.33
N ASN A 211 19.08 -2.51 6.43
CA ASN A 211 18.54 -3.63 5.64
C ASN A 211 19.54 -4.03 4.54
N ARG A 212 20.74 -4.48 4.94
CA ARG A 212 21.85 -4.78 4.01
C ARG A 212 21.46 -5.80 2.96
N ALA A 213 20.63 -6.79 3.34
CA ALA A 213 20.14 -7.85 2.48
C ALA A 213 19.39 -7.32 1.24
N ILE A 214 18.61 -6.24 1.39
CA ILE A 214 17.80 -5.68 0.29
C ILE A 214 18.33 -4.36 -0.26
N ALA A 215 19.47 -3.87 0.24
CA ALA A 215 20.04 -2.58 -0.20
C ALA A 215 20.34 -2.53 -1.71
N LYS A 216 20.72 -3.66 -2.32
CA LYS A 216 20.90 -3.76 -3.78
C LYS A 216 19.56 -3.61 -4.52
N ILE A 217 18.50 -4.21 -3.99
CA ILE A 217 17.14 -4.13 -4.55
C ILE A 217 16.66 -2.67 -4.53
N TRP A 218 16.79 -1.99 -3.39
CA TRP A 218 16.41 -0.58 -3.26
C TRP A 218 17.22 0.35 -4.17
N ARG A 219 18.54 0.17 -4.29
CA ARG A 219 19.35 1.03 -5.19
C ARG A 219 18.93 0.93 -6.66
N ARG A 220 18.57 -0.27 -7.11
CA ARG A 220 18.05 -0.50 -8.47
C ARG A 220 16.69 0.16 -8.70
N ASN A 221 15.90 0.30 -7.65
CA ASN A 221 14.53 0.81 -7.69
C ASN A 221 14.36 2.14 -6.95
N ARG A 222 15.43 2.95 -6.84
CA ARG A 222 15.47 4.15 -5.98
C ARG A 222 14.40 5.19 -6.29
N ASN A 223 13.87 5.19 -7.52
CA ASN A 223 12.83 6.11 -7.98
C ASN A 223 11.41 5.52 -7.85
N TRP A 224 11.21 4.48 -7.03
CA TRP A 224 9.91 3.84 -6.81
C TRP A 224 8.81 4.85 -6.42
N HIS A 225 9.20 5.92 -5.70
CA HIS A 225 8.28 6.96 -5.23
C HIS A 225 7.71 7.77 -6.40
N VAL A 226 8.46 7.94 -7.49
CA VAL A 226 7.95 8.59 -8.71
C VAL A 226 6.97 7.65 -9.41
N VAL A 227 7.33 6.37 -9.59
CA VAL A 227 6.46 5.38 -10.26
C VAL A 227 5.11 5.26 -9.58
N THR A 228 5.11 5.09 -8.26
CA THR A 228 3.87 4.88 -7.48
C THR A 228 3.00 6.13 -7.46
N MET A 229 3.59 7.33 -7.38
CA MET A 229 2.84 8.59 -7.43
C MET A 229 2.27 8.87 -8.83
N VAL A 230 3.04 8.63 -9.89
CA VAL A 230 2.56 8.76 -11.28
C VAL A 230 1.42 7.77 -11.53
N ALA A 231 1.56 6.53 -11.09
CA ALA A 231 0.50 5.52 -11.15
C ALA A 231 -0.77 5.97 -10.45
N ALA A 232 -0.66 6.47 -9.21
CA ALA A 232 -1.79 6.95 -8.44
C ALA A 232 -2.53 8.08 -9.17
N ILE A 233 -1.79 9.09 -9.64
CA ILE A 233 -2.38 10.23 -10.37
C ILE A 233 -3.06 9.76 -11.65
N ARG A 234 -2.40 8.93 -12.48
CA ARG A 234 -2.97 8.50 -13.76
C ARG A 234 -4.20 7.61 -13.58
N TRP A 235 -4.18 6.72 -12.60
CA TRP A 235 -5.34 5.91 -12.26
C TRP A 235 -6.51 6.79 -11.79
N LEU A 236 -6.25 7.76 -10.89
CA LEU A 236 -7.27 8.67 -10.38
C LEU A 236 -7.85 9.60 -11.46
N GLN A 237 -7.02 10.08 -12.39
CA GLN A 237 -7.48 10.85 -13.54
C GLN A 237 -8.40 10.02 -14.44
N ARG A 238 -8.06 8.76 -14.71
CA ARG A 238 -8.93 7.83 -15.46
C ARG A 238 -10.25 7.56 -14.73
N ALA A 239 -10.24 7.57 -13.39
CA ALA A 239 -11.46 7.48 -12.58
C ALA A 239 -12.31 8.76 -12.57
N GLY A 240 -11.81 9.85 -13.17
CA GLY A 240 -12.44 11.17 -13.20
C GLY A 240 -12.35 11.92 -11.87
N ALA A 241 -11.39 11.56 -11.00
CA ALA A 241 -11.30 12.14 -9.67
C ALA A 241 -10.58 13.50 -9.66
N VAL A 242 -11.09 14.39 -8.83
CA VAL A 242 -10.43 15.61 -8.36
C VAL A 242 -9.43 15.18 -7.27
N ILE A 243 -8.15 15.36 -7.56
CA ILE A 243 -7.03 14.89 -6.74
C ILE A 243 -6.56 15.97 -5.77
N TYR A 244 -6.58 15.64 -4.49
CA TYR A 244 -5.91 16.37 -3.42
C TYR A 244 -4.73 15.54 -2.93
N VAL A 245 -3.68 16.21 -2.48
CA VAL A 245 -2.50 15.57 -1.91
C VAL A 245 -2.18 16.24 -0.59
N LEU A 246 -2.01 15.47 0.49
CA LEU A 246 -1.61 16.04 1.77
C LEU A 246 -0.29 16.77 1.66
N ARG A 247 -0.09 17.76 2.53
CA ARG A 247 1.24 18.30 2.79
C ARG A 247 1.98 17.38 3.73
N GLY A 248 3.29 17.30 3.57
CA GLY A 248 4.15 16.46 4.39
C GLY A 248 4.02 16.76 5.89
N GLN A 249 3.81 18.01 6.27
CA GLN A 249 3.59 18.41 7.67
C GLN A 249 2.27 17.88 8.26
N ALA A 250 1.27 17.58 7.42
CA ALA A 250 -0.01 17.03 7.82
C ALA A 250 -0.03 15.50 7.86
N LEU A 251 1.03 14.83 7.37
CA LEU A 251 1.16 13.36 7.40
C LEU A 251 0.97 12.79 8.80
N GLN A 252 1.50 13.46 9.82
CA GLN A 252 1.40 12.98 11.20
C GLN A 252 -0.06 12.88 11.68
N ALA A 253 -0.96 13.69 11.11
CA ALA A 253 -2.38 13.67 11.44
C ALA A 253 -3.11 12.47 10.82
N THR A 254 -2.65 11.97 9.68
CA THR A 254 -3.20 10.77 9.04
C THR A 254 -2.48 9.48 9.43
N HIS A 255 -1.21 9.58 9.84
CA HIS A 255 -0.36 8.47 10.28
C HIS A 255 -0.79 7.96 11.67
N GLU A 256 -1.97 7.35 11.71
CA GLU A 256 -2.62 6.77 12.89
C GLU A 256 -2.05 5.38 13.25
N VAL A 257 -1.08 4.86 12.49
CA VAL A 257 -0.68 3.45 12.56
C VAL A 257 0.30 3.17 13.71
N ASN A 258 1.08 4.15 14.18
CA ASN A 258 1.90 3.96 15.38
C ASN A 258 2.43 5.28 15.99
N PRO A 259 1.92 5.73 17.15
CA PRO A 259 2.47 6.89 17.87
C PRO A 259 3.96 6.76 18.25
N ARG A 260 4.51 5.53 18.24
CA ARG A 260 5.92 5.25 18.57
C ARG A 260 6.88 5.42 17.40
N GLU A 261 6.36 5.59 16.18
CA GLU A 261 7.15 5.77 14.96
C GLU A 261 6.67 7.04 14.25
N PRO A 262 7.08 8.22 14.73
CA PRO A 262 6.62 9.49 14.19
C PRO A 262 7.08 9.67 12.75
N VAL A 263 6.26 10.38 11.97
CA VAL A 263 6.62 10.83 10.62
C VAL A 263 7.90 11.65 10.71
N THR A 264 8.99 11.11 10.17
CA THR A 264 10.30 11.76 10.24
C THR A 264 10.39 12.94 9.28
N ALA A 265 11.20 13.94 9.60
CA ALA A 265 11.46 15.07 8.70
C ALA A 265 11.98 14.63 7.32
N ALA A 266 12.72 13.50 7.27
CA ALA A 266 13.20 12.93 6.02
C ALA A 266 12.03 12.41 5.14
N LEU A 267 11.04 11.77 5.74
CA LEU A 267 9.84 11.28 5.06
C LEU A 267 8.97 12.45 4.59
N VAL A 268 8.75 13.45 5.45
CA VAL A 268 8.07 14.72 5.08
C VAL A 268 8.72 15.35 3.86
N ALA A 269 10.05 15.50 3.87
CA ALA A 269 10.77 16.14 2.79
C ALA A 269 10.80 15.28 1.51
N MET A 270 10.85 13.95 1.63
CA MET A 270 10.77 13.04 0.48
C MET A 270 9.37 13.09 -0.16
N HIS A 271 8.32 13.06 0.67
CA HIS A 271 6.94 13.19 0.25
C HIS A 271 6.75 14.47 -0.57
N ASP A 272 7.02 15.63 0.02
CA ASP A 272 6.76 16.92 -0.61
C ASP A 272 7.56 17.14 -1.89
N ARG A 273 8.83 16.72 -1.90
CA ARG A 273 9.65 16.76 -3.12
C ARG A 273 9.06 15.86 -4.21
N THR A 274 8.64 14.65 -3.87
CA THR A 274 8.07 13.72 -4.85
C THR A 274 6.79 14.28 -5.45
N VAL A 275 5.87 14.77 -4.61
CA VAL A 275 4.61 15.37 -5.07
C VAL A 275 4.87 16.55 -6.01
N ALA A 276 5.76 17.47 -5.62
CA ALA A 276 6.09 18.63 -6.45
C ALA A 276 6.76 18.24 -7.77
N THR A 277 7.75 17.35 -7.72
CA THR A 277 8.47 16.87 -8.92
C THR A 277 7.54 16.14 -9.88
N VAL A 278 6.66 15.27 -9.38
CA VAL A 278 5.72 14.52 -10.22
C VAL A 278 4.66 15.45 -10.79
N ALA A 279 4.06 16.34 -9.99
CA ALA A 279 3.07 17.28 -10.49
C ALA A 279 3.63 18.15 -11.63
N ALA A 280 4.84 18.71 -11.44
CA ALA A 280 5.52 19.51 -12.44
C ALA A 280 5.87 18.71 -13.69
N GLY A 281 6.44 17.51 -13.54
CA GLY A 281 6.84 16.68 -14.68
C GLY A 281 5.68 16.03 -15.42
N LEU A 282 4.47 15.98 -14.83
CA LEU A 282 3.22 15.68 -15.54
C LEU A 282 2.59 16.94 -16.18
N GLY A 283 3.29 18.07 -16.19
CA GLY A 283 2.83 19.34 -16.79
C GLY A 283 1.77 20.07 -15.97
N GLY A 284 1.56 19.67 -14.72
CA GLY A 284 0.60 20.28 -13.81
C GLY A 284 1.25 21.18 -12.76
N PHE A 285 0.45 21.62 -11.80
CA PHE A 285 0.91 22.37 -10.65
C PHE A 285 0.11 22.02 -9.39
N LEU A 286 0.69 22.37 -8.25
CA LEU A 286 0.04 22.30 -6.95
C LEU A 286 -0.42 23.70 -6.57
N ARG A 287 -1.68 23.82 -6.14
CA ARG A 287 -2.19 25.07 -5.58
C ARG A 287 -2.91 24.84 -4.26
N GLU A 288 -3.21 25.93 -3.58
CA GLU A 288 -4.04 25.88 -2.39
C GLU A 288 -5.49 25.54 -2.76
N PRO A 289 -6.14 24.64 -2.00
CA PRO A 289 -7.57 24.40 -2.15
C PRO A 289 -8.36 25.63 -1.70
N THR A 290 -9.44 25.92 -2.41
CA THR A 290 -10.44 26.91 -1.98
C THR A 290 -11.20 26.40 -0.75
N VAL A 291 -11.90 27.30 -0.06
CA VAL A 291 -12.76 26.94 1.08
C VAL A 291 -13.84 25.93 0.68
N GLY A 292 -14.44 26.11 -0.52
CA GLY A 292 -15.46 25.21 -1.04
C GLY A 292 -14.91 23.81 -1.33
N GLU A 293 -13.73 23.73 -1.94
CA GLU A 293 -13.03 22.46 -2.15
C GLU A 293 -12.69 21.77 -0.82
N GLY A 294 -12.20 22.52 0.17
CA GLY A 294 -11.91 21.97 1.48
C GLY A 294 -13.14 21.40 2.19
N ARG A 295 -14.29 22.07 2.05
CA ARG A 295 -15.56 21.56 2.57
C ARG A 295 -16.00 20.28 1.86
N ALA A 296 -15.86 20.22 0.52
CA ALA A 296 -16.18 19.02 -0.24
C ALA A 296 -15.34 17.82 0.22
N VAL A 297 -14.04 18.00 0.45
CA VAL A 297 -13.18 16.93 0.98
C VAL A 297 -13.59 16.53 2.40
N ALA A 298 -13.92 17.49 3.27
CA ALA A 298 -14.36 17.21 4.63
C ALA A 298 -15.68 16.42 4.68
N ASP A 299 -16.61 16.71 3.77
CA ASP A 299 -17.93 16.08 3.70
C ASP A 299 -17.89 14.69 3.01
N SER A 300 -16.84 14.38 2.23
CA SER A 300 -16.70 13.14 1.44
C SER A 300 -16.20 11.90 2.20
N GLY A 301 -15.93 12.01 3.51
CA GLY A 301 -15.39 10.89 4.29
C GLY A 301 -13.93 10.51 3.97
N LEU A 302 -13.26 11.24 3.06
CA LEU A 302 -11.87 11.00 2.69
C LEU A 302 -10.86 11.19 3.84
N MET A 303 -11.23 11.96 4.86
CA MET A 303 -10.37 12.25 6.00
C MET A 303 -10.63 11.28 7.14
N ASN A 304 -9.56 10.72 7.72
CA ASN A 304 -9.68 10.07 9.02
C ASN A 304 -9.85 11.12 10.14
N ALA A 305 -10.22 10.64 11.32
CA ALA A 305 -10.52 11.50 12.47
C ALA A 305 -9.33 12.37 12.87
N GLY A 306 -8.09 11.87 12.75
CA GLY A 306 -6.89 12.65 13.01
C GLY A 306 -6.73 13.83 12.05
N LEU A 307 -6.88 13.60 10.75
CA LEU A 307 -6.80 14.65 9.74
C LEU A 307 -7.93 15.67 9.84
N SER A 308 -9.17 15.23 10.08
CA SER A 308 -10.29 16.15 10.28
C SER A 308 -10.02 17.14 11.40
N LYS A 309 -9.43 16.68 12.52
CA LYS A 309 -9.02 17.56 13.63
C LYS A 309 -7.91 18.52 13.22
N TYR A 310 -6.92 18.05 12.47
CA TYR A 310 -5.84 18.90 11.97
C TYR A 310 -6.36 20.01 11.06
N VAL A 311 -7.25 19.68 10.12
CA VAL A 311 -7.89 20.64 9.20
C VAL A 311 -8.73 21.64 9.98
N ALA A 312 -9.49 21.20 10.99
CA ALA A 312 -10.28 22.10 11.82
C ALA A 312 -9.40 23.11 12.59
N ALA A 313 -8.21 22.70 13.02
CA ALA A 313 -7.29 23.55 13.79
C ALA A 313 -6.40 24.46 12.91
N ASN A 314 -5.96 23.98 11.75
CA ASN A 314 -4.93 24.65 10.93
C ASN A 314 -5.45 25.15 9.57
N GLY A 315 -6.67 24.77 9.20
CA GLY A 315 -7.26 25.05 7.89
C GLY A 315 -6.86 24.03 6.81
N VAL A 316 -7.68 23.96 5.75
CA VAL A 316 -7.48 23.03 4.63
C VAL A 316 -6.20 23.33 3.85
N THR A 317 -5.83 24.60 3.69
CA THR A 317 -4.66 25.01 2.90
C THR A 317 -3.35 24.56 3.54
N ALA A 318 -3.29 24.50 4.87
CA ALA A 318 -2.16 23.94 5.61
C ALA A 318 -2.08 22.42 5.50
N ALA A 319 -3.22 21.75 5.33
CA ALA A 319 -3.31 20.29 5.32
C ALA A 319 -3.00 19.67 3.96
N MET A 320 -3.39 20.31 2.85
CA MET A 320 -3.28 19.71 1.52
C MET A 320 -3.07 20.72 0.39
N TRP A 321 -2.65 20.18 -0.75
CA TRP A 321 -2.68 20.82 -2.06
C TRP A 321 -3.82 20.26 -2.90
N ARG A 322 -4.34 21.09 -3.78
CA ARG A 322 -5.04 20.62 -4.98
C ARG A 322 -3.99 20.34 -6.07
N ALA A 323 -4.02 19.15 -6.64
CA ALA A 323 -3.22 18.80 -7.81
C ALA A 323 -4.02 19.09 -9.09
N ASP A 324 -3.62 20.13 -9.81
CA ASP A 324 -4.16 20.50 -11.12
C ASP A 324 -3.21 19.98 -12.19
N ILE A 325 -3.43 18.73 -12.58
CA ILE A 325 -2.61 18.01 -13.56
C ILE A 325 -3.48 17.74 -14.78
N PRO A 326 -3.05 18.13 -15.99
CA PRO A 326 -3.83 17.91 -17.20
C PRO A 326 -4.10 16.42 -17.42
N GLY A 327 -5.32 16.12 -17.87
CA GLY A 327 -5.65 14.80 -18.40
C GLY A 327 -4.77 14.51 -19.61
N SER A 328 -4.41 13.25 -19.82
CA SER A 328 -3.80 12.84 -21.09
C SER A 328 -4.92 12.71 -22.12
N ASP A 329 -5.12 13.74 -22.95
CA ASP A 329 -6.11 13.73 -24.05
C ASP A 329 -5.82 12.64 -25.10
N GLU A 330 -4.62 12.04 -25.09
CA GLU A 330 -4.16 11.02 -26.05
C GLU A 330 -4.36 9.55 -25.60
N MET A 331 -4.93 9.31 -24.42
CA MET A 331 -5.21 7.95 -23.95
C MET A 331 -6.69 7.70 -24.17
N GLY A 332 -7.00 6.87 -25.18
CA GLY A 332 -8.30 6.69 -25.82
C GLY A 332 -9.49 6.55 -24.88
N ASP A 333 -10.70 6.65 -25.46
CA ASP A 333 -11.97 6.60 -24.74
C ASP A 333 -11.93 5.58 -23.59
N GLY A 334 -12.45 5.98 -22.42
CA GLY A 334 -12.38 5.19 -21.18
C GLY A 334 -13.22 3.91 -21.20
N THR A 335 -13.23 3.17 -22.31
CA THR A 335 -13.94 1.91 -22.51
C THR A 335 -13.14 0.68 -22.07
N THR A 336 -11.86 0.82 -21.71
CA THR A 336 -11.25 -0.16 -20.81
C THR A 336 -11.80 0.08 -19.42
N THR A 337 -12.94 -0.54 -19.14
CA THR A 337 -13.48 -0.70 -17.80
C THR A 337 -12.42 -1.41 -16.96
N PHE A 338 -11.53 -0.65 -16.33
CA PHE A 338 -10.93 -1.09 -15.08
C PHE A 338 -12.11 -1.49 -14.20
N PRO A 339 -12.07 -2.67 -13.56
CA PRO A 339 -13.19 -3.09 -12.73
C PRO A 339 -13.41 -1.98 -11.71
N THR A 340 -14.46 -1.20 -11.96
CA THR A 340 -15.16 -0.41 -10.96
C THR A 340 -16.19 -1.42 -10.50
N PRO A 341 -15.91 -2.24 -9.48
CA PRO A 341 -16.86 -3.25 -9.10
C PRO A 341 -18.02 -2.47 -8.48
N ALA A 342 -19.23 -2.73 -8.98
CA ALA A 342 -20.44 -2.15 -8.41
C ALA A 342 -20.44 -2.29 -6.88
N ASN A 343 -20.88 -1.23 -6.21
CA ASN A 343 -21.03 -1.10 -4.76
C ASN A 343 -21.43 -2.40 -4.06
#